data_AF-A0A520WR71-F1
#
_entry.id   AF-A0A520WR71-F1
#
_cell.length_a   1.000
_cell.length_b   1.000
_cell.length_c   1.000
_cell.angle_alpha   90.00
_cell.angle_beta   90.00
_cell.angle_gamma   90.00
#
_symmetry.space_group_name_H-M   'P 1'
#
loop_
_entity.id
_entity.type
_entity.pdbx_description
1 polymer ?
#
loop_
_entity_poly.entity_id
_entity_poly.type
_entity_poly.pdbx_seq_one_letter_code
_entity_poly.pdbx_strand_id
1 'polypeptide(L)'
;MTLIALVGWDPVITGYLAVLISVLVLCGSVYLLLATNLGVRLGFLVAWTGLWGWNLIMGIIWWFFGIGWVGHGPAWEVTHVSTNPEAVPIEMVQELSNDISSTPDGGWQVVVEADAQATADSAVVCSDVDPRRLESVNTCLFSAATDYQVHRVMRVGGERYRPLGIPDNAVTQYFIPSRGRPHYAAVQLQPYKPTADIDPNKLGGDGKVLLPVAELDEAAPVYTVVMVRDQGNLRLRPALVAIFSGLLFGLGCYHLHRRDQAVWAVREAAGN
;
A
#
# COMPACT_ATOMS: atom_id res chain seq x y z
N MET A 1 1.10 -45.83 20.18
CA MET A 1 1.02 -44.77 19.16
C MET A 1 0.12 -45.30 18.04
N THR A 2 -1.18 -45.02 18.13
CA THR A 2 -2.21 -45.57 17.25
C THR A 2 -2.26 -44.80 15.93
N LEU A 3 -2.28 -45.53 14.81
CA LEU A 3 -2.31 -45.03 13.42
C LEU A 3 -3.48 -44.08 13.09
N ILE A 4 -4.45 -43.90 13.99
CA ILE A 4 -5.67 -43.11 13.79
C ILE A 4 -5.44 -41.60 13.98
N ALA A 5 -4.33 -41.19 14.59
CA ALA A 5 -3.96 -39.77 14.69
C ALA A 5 -3.52 -39.14 13.34
N LEU A 6 -3.37 -39.95 12.27
CA LEU A 6 -3.04 -39.46 10.93
C LEU A 6 -4.26 -38.91 10.16
N VAL A 7 -5.46 -39.01 10.74
CA VAL A 7 -6.73 -38.45 10.19
C VAL A 7 -7.26 -37.34 11.11
N GLY A 8 -6.36 -36.53 11.68
CA GLY A 8 -6.74 -35.22 12.18
C GLY A 8 -6.75 -34.25 11.00
N TRP A 9 -7.88 -33.62 10.71
CA TRP A 9 -7.91 -32.53 9.74
C TRP A 9 -7.08 -31.37 10.29
N ASP A 10 -5.85 -31.23 9.83
CA ASP A 10 -5.01 -30.06 10.06
C ASP A 10 -4.95 -29.23 8.77
N PRO A 11 -5.61 -28.06 8.72
CA PRO A 11 -5.63 -27.22 7.54
C PRO A 11 -4.23 -26.70 7.17
N VAL A 12 -3.32 -26.57 8.14
CA VAL A 12 -1.96 -26.06 7.92
C VAL A 12 -1.11 -27.11 7.20
N ILE A 13 -1.10 -28.35 7.71
CA ILE A 13 -0.35 -29.45 7.08
C ILE A 13 -0.92 -29.75 5.68
N THR A 14 -2.24 -29.74 5.56
CA THR A 14 -2.92 -29.92 4.27
C THR A 14 -2.53 -28.82 3.27
N GLY A 15 -2.44 -27.57 3.73
CA GLY A 15 -1.96 -26.45 2.93
C GLY A 15 -0.54 -26.66 2.40
N TYR A 16 0.39 -27.04 3.27
CA TYR A 16 1.78 -27.29 2.83
C TYR A 16 1.88 -28.48 1.86
N LEU A 17 1.18 -29.58 2.12
CA LEU A 17 1.15 -30.74 1.22
C LEU A 17 0.54 -30.38 -0.14
N ALA A 18 -0.52 -29.58 -0.17
CA ALA A 18 -1.14 -29.15 -1.42
C ALA A 18 -0.19 -28.30 -2.29
N VAL A 19 0.59 -27.40 -1.67
CA VAL A 19 1.61 -26.61 -2.38
C VAL A 19 2.72 -27.52 -2.91
N LEU A 20 3.22 -28.45 -2.09
CA LEU A 20 4.27 -29.38 -2.49
C LEU A 20 3.82 -30.28 -3.66
N ILE A 21 2.61 -30.83 -3.59
CA ILE A 21 2.03 -31.64 -4.68
C ILE A 21 1.85 -30.79 -5.94
N SER A 22 1.37 -29.55 -5.81
CA SER A 22 1.23 -28.63 -6.95
C SER A 22 2.57 -28.38 -7.66
N VAL A 23 3.66 -28.17 -6.90
CA VAL A 23 5.00 -27.98 -7.48
C VAL A 23 5.49 -29.25 -8.17
N LEU A 24 5.35 -30.42 -7.53
CA LEU A 24 5.75 -31.70 -8.11
C LEU A 24 4.97 -32.03 -9.38
N VAL A 25 3.66 -31.83 -9.38
CA VAL A 25 2.81 -32.12 -10.54
C VAL A 25 3.09 -31.12 -11.66
N LEU A 26 3.09 -29.81 -11.38
CA LEU A 26 3.28 -28.80 -12.42
C LEU A 26 4.70 -28.84 -13.02
N CYS A 27 5.73 -28.75 -12.19
CA CYS A 27 7.12 -28.72 -12.67
C CYS A 27 7.60 -30.11 -13.09
N GLY A 28 7.22 -31.15 -12.33
CA GLY A 28 7.65 -32.52 -12.60
C GLY A 28 7.00 -33.10 -13.86
N SER A 29 5.72 -32.84 -14.13
CA SER A 29 5.08 -33.34 -15.37
C SER A 29 5.72 -32.76 -16.62
N VAL A 30 5.94 -31.44 -16.67
CA VAL A 30 6.60 -30.75 -17.78
C VAL A 30 8.02 -31.28 -17.96
N TYR A 31 8.77 -31.47 -16.87
CA TYR A 31 10.10 -32.05 -16.93
C TYR A 31 10.10 -33.49 -17.45
N LEU A 32 9.22 -34.37 -16.97
CA LEU A 32 9.16 -35.77 -17.40
C LEU A 32 8.83 -35.89 -18.89
N LEU A 33 7.89 -35.08 -19.39
CA LEU A 33 7.56 -35.01 -20.81
C LEU A 33 8.75 -34.57 -21.67
N LEU A 34 9.53 -33.59 -21.20
CA LEU A 34 10.72 -33.15 -21.92
C LEU A 34 11.88 -34.14 -21.80
N ALA A 35 12.03 -34.81 -20.65
CA ALA A 35 13.09 -35.78 -20.40
C ALA A 35 12.96 -37.02 -21.30
N THR A 36 11.74 -37.47 -21.60
CA THR A 36 11.50 -38.62 -22.48
C THR A 36 11.75 -38.29 -23.95
N ASN A 37 11.45 -37.07 -24.40
CA ASN A 37 11.60 -36.66 -25.80
C ASN A 37 13.00 -36.11 -26.14
N LEU A 38 13.62 -35.38 -25.21
CA LEU A 38 14.85 -34.63 -25.45
C LEU A 38 16.05 -35.15 -24.64
N GLY A 39 15.82 -36.12 -23.75
CA GLY A 39 16.79 -36.64 -22.80
C GLY A 39 16.85 -35.84 -21.50
N VAL A 40 17.17 -36.52 -20.40
CA VAL A 40 17.16 -36.03 -19.01
C VAL A 40 17.84 -34.66 -18.85
N ARG A 41 19.06 -34.49 -19.38
CA ARG A 41 19.85 -33.25 -19.20
C ARG A 41 19.31 -32.07 -20.00
N LEU A 42 18.93 -32.29 -21.28
CA LEU A 42 18.37 -31.19 -22.09
C LEU A 42 16.95 -30.86 -21.65
N GLY A 43 16.14 -31.89 -21.35
CA GLY A 43 14.79 -31.72 -20.85
C GLY A 43 14.76 -30.90 -19.56
N PHE A 44 15.71 -31.09 -18.64
CA PHE A 44 15.84 -30.25 -17.45
C PHE A 44 16.12 -28.78 -17.80
N LEU A 45 17.11 -28.51 -18.66
CA LEU A 45 17.48 -27.14 -19.05
C LEU A 45 16.33 -26.42 -19.75
N VAL A 46 15.60 -27.12 -20.63
CA VAL A 46 14.42 -26.56 -21.31
C VAL A 46 13.28 -26.29 -20.32
N ALA A 47 12.99 -27.24 -19.42
CA ALA A 47 11.96 -27.07 -18.39
C ALA A 47 12.28 -25.88 -17.47
N TRP A 48 13.54 -25.78 -17.01
CA TRP A 48 14.03 -24.68 -16.18
C TRP A 48 13.90 -23.34 -16.90
N THR A 49 14.34 -23.26 -18.16
CA THR A 49 14.24 -22.03 -18.95
C THR A 49 12.79 -21.64 -19.19
N GLY A 50 11.91 -22.60 -19.50
CA GLY A 50 10.47 -22.36 -19.67
C GLY A 50 9.81 -21.86 -18.38
N LEU A 51 10.15 -22.43 -17.22
CA LEU A 51 9.64 -21.98 -15.93
C LEU A 51 10.02 -20.51 -15.65
N TRP A 52 11.27 -20.12 -15.89
CA TRP A 52 11.70 -18.74 -15.70
C TRP A 52 11.13 -17.78 -16.75
N GLY A 53 10.90 -18.25 -17.99
CA GLY A 53 10.19 -17.49 -19.01
C GLY A 53 8.74 -17.21 -18.62
N TRP A 54 8.04 -18.20 -18.07
CA TRP A 54 6.70 -18.03 -17.50
C TRP A 54 6.70 -17.05 -16.31
N ASN A 55 7.63 -17.23 -15.37
CA ASN A 55 7.76 -16.31 -14.22
C ASN A 55 8.13 -14.89 -14.63
N LEU A 56 8.91 -14.71 -15.69
CA LEU A 56 9.20 -13.39 -16.27
C LEU A 56 7.92 -12.74 -16.82
N ILE A 57 7.12 -13.47 -17.60
CA ILE A 57 5.85 -12.95 -18.13
C ILE A 57 4.91 -12.56 -16.98
N MET A 58 4.74 -13.44 -15.99
CA MET A 58 3.92 -13.15 -14.82
C MET A 58 4.47 -11.97 -14.01
N GLY A 59 5.78 -11.90 -13.81
CA GLY A 59 6.46 -10.79 -13.13
C GLY A 59 6.24 -9.45 -13.83
N ILE A 60 6.26 -9.43 -15.17
CA ILE A 60 5.96 -8.22 -15.96
C ILE A 60 4.49 -7.81 -15.75
N ILE A 61 3.55 -8.75 -15.81
CA ILE A 61 2.12 -8.48 -15.56
C ILE A 61 1.93 -7.92 -14.15
N TRP A 62 2.54 -8.55 -13.14
CA TRP A 62 2.47 -8.13 -11.74
C TRP A 62 3.09 -6.75 -11.51
N TRP A 63 4.19 -6.44 -12.20
CA TRP A 63 4.81 -5.12 -12.17
C TRP A 63 3.87 -4.05 -12.74
N PHE A 64 3.29 -4.28 -13.92
CA PHE A 64 2.39 -3.32 -14.56
C PHE A 64 1.13 -3.03 -13.73
N PHE A 65 0.44 -4.09 -13.33
CA PHE A 65 -0.85 -3.96 -12.65
C PHE A 65 -0.69 -3.74 -11.14
N GLY A 66 0.48 -3.96 -10.56
CA GLY A 66 0.68 -3.88 -9.12
C GLY A 66 -0.15 -4.94 -8.39
N ILE A 67 -0.07 -6.19 -8.85
CA ILE A 67 -0.76 -7.36 -8.28
C ILE A 67 0.24 -8.47 -7.93
N GLY A 68 -0.20 -9.49 -7.19
CA GLY A 68 0.66 -10.60 -6.75
C GLY A 68 1.40 -10.29 -5.46
N TRP A 69 2.71 -10.57 -5.41
CA TRP A 69 3.52 -10.23 -4.23
C TRP A 69 3.92 -8.75 -4.24
N VAL A 70 2.97 -7.91 -3.81
CA VAL A 70 3.07 -6.46 -3.85
C VAL A 70 3.66 -5.89 -2.56
N GLY A 71 4.17 -4.67 -2.68
CA GLY A 71 4.48 -3.81 -1.55
C GLY A 71 3.24 -3.18 -0.94
N HIS A 72 3.43 -2.31 0.05
CA HIS A 72 2.33 -1.49 0.57
C HIS A 72 2.04 -0.34 -0.39
N GLY A 73 0.75 0.00 -0.49
CA GLY A 73 0.27 1.15 -1.26
C GLY A 73 0.62 2.47 -0.59
N PRO A 74 0.42 3.59 -1.29
CA PRO A 74 0.60 4.90 -0.70
C PRO A 74 -0.49 5.14 0.37
N ALA A 75 -0.09 5.62 1.54
CA ALA A 75 -0.97 5.89 2.66
C ALA A 75 -0.58 7.21 3.34
N TRP A 76 -1.54 7.84 4.01
CA TRP A 76 -1.26 8.97 4.88
C TRP A 76 -0.79 8.45 6.24
N GLU A 77 0.24 9.09 6.79
CA GLU A 77 0.76 8.79 8.12
C GLU A 77 0.69 10.08 8.96
N VAL A 78 0.00 10.00 10.09
CA VAL A 78 -0.16 11.15 10.99
C VAL A 78 1.13 11.35 11.76
N THR A 79 1.66 12.58 11.68
CA THR A 79 2.92 12.93 12.34
C THR A 79 2.68 13.76 13.59
N HIS A 80 1.78 14.75 13.52
CA HIS A 80 1.54 15.70 14.59
C HIS A 80 0.06 16.06 14.64
N VAL A 81 -0.45 16.24 15.86
CA VAL A 81 -1.74 16.86 16.12
C VAL A 81 -1.47 18.07 17.01
N SER A 82 -1.79 19.27 16.52
CA SER A 82 -1.47 20.51 17.24
C SER A 82 -2.58 21.53 17.09
N THR A 83 -2.81 22.31 18.15
CA THR A 83 -3.63 23.53 18.11
C THR A 83 -2.84 24.74 17.62
N ASN A 84 -1.50 24.69 17.69
CA ASN A 84 -0.62 25.71 17.15
C ASN A 84 0.23 25.17 15.98
N PRO A 85 -0.02 25.61 14.73
CA PRO A 85 0.75 25.19 13.57
C PRO A 85 2.23 25.59 13.64
N GLU A 86 2.57 26.72 14.28
CA GLU A 86 3.96 27.20 14.43
C GLU A 86 4.83 26.26 15.29
N ALA A 87 4.20 25.47 16.18
CA ALA A 87 4.90 24.52 17.03
C ALA A 87 5.34 23.24 16.28
N VAL A 88 4.83 23.02 15.06
CA VAL A 88 5.15 21.84 14.27
C VAL A 88 6.52 22.04 13.61
N PRO A 89 7.45 21.05 13.63
CA PRO A 89 8.80 21.19 13.08
C PRO A 89 8.87 21.18 11.54
N ILE A 90 7.78 21.54 10.85
CA ILE A 90 7.66 21.51 9.39
C ILE A 90 7.39 22.94 8.92
N GLU A 91 8.35 23.56 8.23
CA GLU A 91 8.31 24.98 7.79
C GLU A 91 7.02 25.33 7.03
N MET A 92 6.61 24.50 6.06
CA MET A 92 5.37 24.71 5.30
C MET A 92 4.10 24.67 6.17
N VAL A 93 4.13 23.98 7.32
CA VAL A 93 3.00 23.91 8.25
C VAL A 93 3.00 25.12 9.18
N GLN A 94 4.16 25.68 9.50
CA GLN A 94 4.27 26.86 10.38
C GLN A 94 3.61 28.10 9.76
N GLU A 95 3.62 28.22 8.44
CA GLU A 95 2.94 29.28 7.70
C GLU A 95 1.40 29.14 7.67
N LEU A 96 0.87 28.00 8.14
CA LEU A 96 -0.56 27.72 8.07
C LEU A 96 -1.33 28.49 9.15
N SER A 97 -2.35 29.23 8.76
CA SER A 97 -3.24 29.92 9.71
C SER A 97 -4.35 28.99 10.25
N ASN A 98 -4.74 29.23 11.50
CA ASN A 98 -5.93 28.62 12.10
C ASN A 98 -7.24 29.34 11.71
N ASP A 99 -7.16 30.43 10.95
CA ASP A 99 -8.35 31.13 10.45
C ASP A 99 -8.99 30.33 9.31
N ILE A 100 -10.10 29.66 9.62
CA ILE A 100 -10.89 28.82 8.72
C ILE A 100 -11.45 29.61 7.53
N SER A 101 -11.72 30.91 7.71
CA SER A 101 -12.33 31.78 6.71
C SER A 101 -11.35 32.29 5.65
N SER A 102 -10.06 32.32 5.99
CA SER A 102 -8.99 32.74 5.10
C SER A 102 -8.59 31.62 4.12
N THR A 103 -8.20 31.99 2.91
CA THR A 103 -7.56 31.04 1.99
C THR A 103 -6.23 30.59 2.59
N PRO A 104 -5.90 29.29 2.55
CA PRO A 104 -4.60 28.82 3.02
C PRO A 104 -3.46 29.52 2.29
N ASP A 105 -2.47 30.02 3.04
CA ASP A 105 -1.25 30.62 2.48
C ASP A 105 -0.21 29.52 2.15
N GLY A 106 0.99 29.87 1.67
CA GLY A 106 2.12 28.92 1.57
C GLY A 106 1.95 27.80 0.54
N GLY A 107 1.07 27.99 -0.47
CA GLY A 107 0.85 27.02 -1.55
C GLY A 107 -0.06 25.83 -1.17
N TRP A 108 -0.70 25.89 0.00
CA TRP A 108 -1.71 24.92 0.42
C TRP A 108 -2.97 25.04 -0.44
N GLN A 109 -3.53 23.90 -0.84
CA GLN A 109 -4.78 23.84 -1.59
C GLN A 109 -5.83 23.11 -0.78
N VAL A 110 -7.03 23.69 -0.68
CA VAL A 110 -8.19 23.01 -0.10
C VAL A 110 -8.68 21.95 -1.08
N VAL A 111 -8.75 20.70 -0.64
CA VAL A 111 -9.09 19.55 -1.49
C VAL A 111 -10.06 18.65 -0.75
N VAL A 112 -10.98 18.04 -1.49
CA VAL A 112 -11.85 16.98 -0.97
C VAL A 112 -11.11 15.65 -1.10
N GLU A 113 -10.47 15.21 -0.01
CA GLU A 113 -9.72 13.95 0.04
C GLU A 113 -10.18 13.10 1.23
N ALA A 114 -11.05 12.12 0.93
CA ALA A 114 -11.64 11.25 1.96
C ALA A 114 -10.61 10.34 2.64
N ASP A 115 -9.52 9.97 1.95
CA ASP A 115 -8.45 9.13 2.51
C ASP A 115 -7.68 9.87 3.62
N ALA A 116 -7.36 11.14 3.39
CA ALA A 116 -6.72 12.00 4.40
C ALA A 116 -7.65 12.21 5.61
N GLN A 117 -8.94 12.48 5.36
CA GLN A 117 -9.92 12.64 6.43
C GLN A 117 -10.07 11.36 7.26
N ALA A 118 -10.26 10.20 6.62
CA ALA A 118 -10.40 8.92 7.32
C ALA A 118 -9.14 8.57 8.14
N THR A 119 -7.95 8.90 7.62
CA THR A 119 -6.70 8.70 8.36
C THR A 119 -6.62 9.62 9.57
N ALA A 120 -7.01 10.89 9.43
CA ALA A 120 -7.11 11.81 10.57
C ALA A 120 -8.11 11.31 11.62
N ASP A 121 -9.30 10.88 11.20
CA ASP A 121 -10.33 10.34 12.10
C ASP A 121 -9.79 9.14 12.89
N SER A 122 -9.07 8.23 12.23
CA SER A 122 -8.45 7.06 12.87
C SER A 122 -7.35 7.39 13.88
N ALA A 123 -6.74 8.58 13.76
CA ALA A 123 -5.70 9.03 14.67
C ALA A 123 -6.27 9.80 15.86
N VAL A 124 -7.38 10.52 15.65
CA VAL A 124 -7.97 11.42 16.64
C VAL A 124 -9.04 10.73 17.51
N VAL A 125 -9.79 9.79 16.94
CA VAL A 125 -10.78 9.00 17.65
C VAL A 125 -10.11 7.82 18.33
N CYS A 126 -10.27 7.70 19.64
CA CYS A 126 -9.72 6.61 20.43
C CYS A 126 -10.79 5.96 21.30
N SER A 127 -10.65 4.65 21.50
CA SER A 127 -11.43 3.88 22.46
C SER A 127 -10.85 3.98 23.86
N ASP A 128 -11.66 3.67 24.89
CA ASP A 128 -11.21 3.71 26.29
C ASP A 128 -10.05 2.75 26.61
N VAL A 129 -9.80 1.77 25.75
CA VAL A 129 -8.77 0.73 25.92
C VAL A 129 -7.48 1.06 25.15
N ASP A 130 -7.46 2.15 24.37
CA ASP A 130 -6.32 2.45 23.51
C ASP A 130 -5.08 2.90 24.31
N PRO A 131 -3.90 2.30 24.06
CA PRO A 131 -2.68 2.61 24.79
C PRO A 131 -2.19 4.05 24.54
N ARG A 132 -2.59 4.66 23.42
CA ARG A 132 -2.26 6.04 23.04
C ARG A 132 -2.78 7.09 24.02
N ARG A 133 -3.82 6.79 24.80
CA ARG A 133 -4.35 7.72 25.83
C ARG A 133 -3.35 7.99 26.95
N LEU A 134 -2.38 7.09 27.13
CA LEU A 134 -1.32 7.19 28.14
C LEU A 134 -0.05 7.86 27.57
N GLU A 135 0.02 8.07 26.26
CA GLU A 135 1.13 8.80 25.63
C GLU A 135 0.97 10.31 25.87
N SER A 136 2.07 11.00 26.15
CA SER A 136 2.07 12.46 26.38
C SER A 136 1.80 13.28 25.11
N VAL A 137 1.73 12.62 23.96
CA VAL A 137 1.39 13.24 22.68
C VAL A 137 -0.11 13.10 22.52
N ASN A 138 -0.84 14.20 22.70
CA ASN A 138 -2.31 14.27 22.63
C ASN A 138 -2.84 13.99 21.21
N THR A 139 -2.69 12.77 20.70
CA THR A 139 -3.31 12.36 19.44
C THR A 139 -4.78 12.00 19.67
N CYS A 140 -5.12 11.41 20.82
CA CYS A 140 -6.49 11.06 21.20
C CYS A 140 -7.24 12.28 21.74
N LEU A 141 -8.10 12.89 20.91
CA LEU A 141 -8.89 14.06 21.31
C LEU A 141 -10.37 13.74 21.51
N PHE A 142 -10.91 12.76 20.78
CA PHE A 142 -12.35 12.51 20.73
C PHE A 142 -12.71 11.05 20.99
N SER A 143 -13.93 10.82 21.49
CA SER A 143 -14.45 9.48 21.77
C SER A 143 -15.15 8.85 20.56
N ALA A 144 -15.78 9.68 19.74
CA ALA A 144 -16.43 9.28 18.50
C ALA A 144 -16.17 10.27 17.36
N ALA A 145 -16.28 9.80 16.12
CA ALA A 145 -16.19 10.62 14.91
C ALA A 145 -17.33 11.65 14.77
N THR A 146 -18.36 11.54 15.62
CA THR A 146 -19.50 12.47 15.67
C THR A 146 -19.27 13.67 16.60
N ASP A 147 -18.20 13.65 17.40
CA ASP A 147 -17.96 14.67 18.44
C ASP A 147 -17.28 15.94 17.90
N TYR A 148 -16.93 15.97 16.61
CA TYR A 148 -16.24 17.09 15.97
C TYR A 148 -16.68 17.29 14.52
N GLN A 149 -16.47 18.51 14.04
CA GLN A 149 -16.63 18.87 12.64
C GLN A 149 -15.27 18.99 11.96
N VAL A 150 -15.16 18.42 10.75
CA VAL A 150 -14.03 18.67 9.83
C VAL A 150 -14.35 19.93 9.04
N HIS A 151 -13.52 20.97 9.18
CA HIS A 151 -13.71 22.25 8.46
C HIS A 151 -13.15 22.19 7.04
N ARG A 152 -11.89 21.77 6.93
CA ARG A 152 -11.19 21.69 5.66
C ARG A 152 -10.08 20.66 5.68
N VAL A 153 -9.87 20.04 4.53
CA VAL A 153 -8.74 19.18 4.22
C VAL A 153 -7.86 19.93 3.24
N MET A 154 -6.58 20.04 3.56
CA MET A 154 -5.61 20.80 2.79
C MET A 154 -4.45 19.91 2.40
N ARG A 155 -3.86 20.17 1.24
CA ARG A 155 -2.66 19.47 0.76
C ARG A 155 -1.59 20.46 0.31
N VAL A 156 -0.32 20.07 0.45
CA VAL A 156 0.83 20.80 -0.08
C VAL A 156 1.92 19.83 -0.55
N GLY A 157 2.61 20.21 -1.63
CA GLY A 157 3.69 19.42 -2.21
C GLY A 157 3.18 18.27 -3.09
N GLY A 158 3.92 17.16 -3.10
CA GLY A 158 3.60 16.00 -3.93
C GLY A 158 4.08 16.08 -5.39
N GLU A 159 4.92 17.07 -5.72
CA GLU A 159 5.60 17.13 -7.00
C GLU A 159 6.44 15.87 -7.22
N ARG A 160 6.21 15.22 -8.37
CA ARG A 160 6.90 14.01 -8.79
C ARG A 160 7.99 14.38 -9.79
N TYR A 161 9.21 13.96 -9.52
CA TYR A 161 10.28 14.03 -10.51
C TYR A 161 10.80 12.62 -10.82
N ARG A 162 11.30 12.44 -12.04
CA ARG A 162 11.98 11.22 -12.46
C ARG A 162 13.47 11.49 -12.65
N PRO A 163 14.32 10.49 -12.42
CA PRO A 163 15.72 10.59 -12.81
C PRO A 163 15.85 10.83 -14.32
N LEU A 164 16.92 11.52 -14.72
CA LEU A 164 17.32 11.73 -16.12
C LEU A 164 16.41 12.67 -16.97
N GLY A 165 15.56 13.49 -16.35
CA GLY A 165 14.72 14.45 -17.08
C GLY A 165 13.60 13.82 -17.92
N ILE A 166 13.27 12.55 -17.64
CA ILE A 166 12.23 11.82 -18.35
C ILE A 166 10.86 12.42 -17.98
N PRO A 167 10.01 12.78 -18.98
CA PRO A 167 8.73 13.41 -18.71
C PRO A 167 7.79 12.52 -17.90
N ASP A 168 6.94 13.13 -17.09
CA ASP A 168 5.89 12.42 -16.34
C ASP A 168 4.70 12.14 -17.28
N ASN A 169 4.71 10.98 -17.95
CA ASN A 169 3.59 10.50 -18.75
C ASN A 169 3.05 9.16 -18.24
N ALA A 170 1.85 8.79 -18.70
CA ALA A 170 1.14 7.59 -18.25
C ALA A 170 2.00 6.32 -18.38
N VAL A 171 2.81 6.19 -19.44
CA VAL A 171 3.63 5.00 -19.67
C VAL A 171 4.81 4.92 -18.69
N THR A 172 5.53 6.02 -18.51
CA THR A 172 6.73 6.06 -17.65
C THR A 172 6.41 5.91 -16.17
N GLN A 173 5.15 6.17 -15.76
CA GLN A 173 4.65 5.93 -14.40
C GLN A 173 4.70 4.45 -13.99
N TYR A 174 4.65 3.53 -14.94
CA TYR A 174 4.67 2.09 -14.65
C TYR A 174 6.07 1.53 -14.43
N PHE A 175 7.06 2.07 -15.14
CA PHE A 175 8.40 1.48 -15.21
C PHE A 175 9.44 2.14 -14.33
N ILE A 176 9.33 3.45 -14.12
CA ILE A 176 10.39 4.22 -13.49
C ILE A 176 9.89 4.71 -12.14
N PRO A 177 10.58 4.36 -11.04
CA PRO A 177 10.22 4.87 -9.73
C PRO A 177 10.30 6.40 -9.76
N SER A 178 9.17 7.04 -9.46
CA SER A 178 9.13 8.48 -9.25
C SER A 178 9.63 8.77 -7.84
N ARG A 179 10.54 9.75 -7.73
CA ARG A 179 10.92 10.29 -6.44
C ARG A 179 10.07 11.54 -6.24
N GLY A 180 9.23 11.53 -5.22
CA GLY A 180 8.41 12.68 -4.86
C GLY A 180 9.16 13.61 -3.92
N ARG A 181 8.89 14.92 -4.01
CA ARG A 181 9.04 15.80 -2.84
C ARG A 181 8.05 15.34 -1.76
N PRO A 182 8.36 15.56 -0.47
CA PRO A 182 7.42 15.20 0.60
C PRO A 182 6.06 15.88 0.34
N HIS A 183 5.00 15.11 0.51
CA HIS A 183 3.62 15.55 0.31
C HIS A 183 2.98 15.55 1.69
N TYR A 184 2.48 16.70 2.10
CA TYR A 184 1.82 16.87 3.37
C TYR A 184 0.34 17.12 3.17
N ALA A 185 -0.46 16.64 4.10
CA ALA A 185 -1.84 17.05 4.24
C ALA A 185 -2.10 17.56 5.66
N ALA A 186 -3.07 18.45 5.78
CA ALA A 186 -3.49 19.03 7.04
C ALA A 186 -5.01 19.01 7.10
N VAL A 187 -5.56 18.48 8.19
CA VAL A 187 -7.00 18.43 8.43
C VAL A 187 -7.30 19.28 9.65
N GLN A 188 -8.17 20.28 9.49
CA GLN A 188 -8.59 21.16 10.58
C GLN A 188 -9.94 20.71 11.14
N LEU A 189 -9.96 20.50 12.46
CA LEU A 189 -11.07 19.94 13.23
C LEU A 189 -11.49 20.90 14.33
N GLN A 190 -12.78 20.96 14.62
CA GLN A 190 -13.31 21.69 15.78
C GLN A 190 -14.37 20.84 16.50
N PRO A 191 -14.31 20.72 17.84
CA PRO A 191 -15.29 19.93 18.58
C PRO A 191 -16.68 20.55 18.59
N TYR A 192 -17.69 19.69 18.70
CA TYR A 192 -19.03 20.09 19.09
C TYR A 192 -19.13 20.23 20.61
N LYS A 193 -20.07 21.05 21.08
CA LYS A 193 -20.42 21.08 22.50
C LYS A 193 -20.97 19.70 22.93
N PRO A 194 -20.65 19.23 24.14
CA PRO A 194 -21.19 17.97 24.63
C PRO A 194 -22.71 18.05 24.65
N THR A 195 -23.33 17.15 23.88
CA THR A 195 -24.78 17.06 23.82
C THR A 195 -25.28 16.48 25.15
N ALA A 196 -26.22 17.17 25.79
CA ALA A 196 -26.83 16.66 27.01
C ALA A 196 -27.58 15.34 26.71
N ASP A 197 -27.47 14.35 27.60
CA ASP A 197 -28.28 13.14 27.55
C ASP A 197 -29.75 13.52 27.78
N ILE A 198 -30.51 13.63 26.69
CA ILE A 198 -31.94 13.89 26.73
C ILE A 198 -32.66 12.54 26.75
N ASP A 199 -33.46 12.31 27.79
CA ASP A 199 -34.35 11.15 27.88
C ASP A 199 -35.33 11.15 26.69
N PRO A 200 -35.30 10.13 25.81
CA PRO A 200 -36.16 10.07 24.61
C PRO A 200 -37.65 10.05 24.94
N ASN A 201 -38.02 9.81 26.21
CA ASN A 201 -39.41 9.85 26.67
C ASN A 201 -39.88 11.25 27.10
N LYS A 202 -38.99 12.25 27.12
CA LYS A 202 -39.37 13.64 27.40
C LYS A 202 -39.67 14.39 26.09
N LEU A 203 -40.94 14.69 25.89
CA LEU A 203 -41.42 15.55 24.80
C LEU A 203 -41.11 17.01 25.14
N GLY A 204 -40.67 17.77 24.14
CA GLY A 204 -40.52 19.22 24.26
C GLY A 204 -41.87 19.94 24.38
N GLY A 205 -41.86 21.25 24.62
CA GLY A 205 -43.08 22.07 24.74
C GLY A 205 -44.04 21.97 23.54
N ASP A 206 -43.53 21.55 22.38
CA ASP A 206 -44.28 21.38 21.13
C ASP A 206 -44.85 19.97 20.93
N GLY A 207 -44.74 19.07 21.93
CA GLY A 207 -45.23 17.69 21.85
C GLY A 207 -44.44 16.78 20.90
N LYS A 208 -43.24 17.22 20.47
CA LYS A 208 -42.30 16.45 19.66
C LYS A 208 -41.11 15.97 20.51
N VAL A 209 -40.46 14.89 20.06
CA VAL A 209 -39.20 14.41 20.65
C VAL A 209 -38.14 15.51 20.48
N LEU A 210 -37.43 15.83 21.56
CA LEU A 210 -36.31 16.77 21.53
C LEU A 210 -35.13 16.10 20.81
N LEU A 211 -34.86 16.54 19.59
CA LEU A 211 -33.65 16.17 18.87
C LEU A 211 -32.55 17.16 19.28
N PRO A 212 -31.46 16.71 19.91
CA PRO A 212 -30.35 17.61 20.17
C PRO A 212 -29.72 18.04 18.85
N VAL A 213 -29.59 19.35 18.66
CA VAL A 213 -28.82 19.91 17.56
C VAL A 213 -27.37 20.04 18.05
N ALA A 214 -26.45 19.42 17.33
CA ALA A 214 -25.02 19.58 17.62
C ALA A 214 -24.62 21.03 17.29
N GLU A 215 -24.25 21.79 18.32
CA GLU A 215 -23.69 23.13 18.17
C GLU A 215 -22.18 23.08 18.27
N LEU A 216 -21.49 23.81 17.41
CA LEU A 216 -20.03 23.92 17.45
C LEU A 216 -19.58 24.65 18.73
N ASP A 217 -18.50 24.19 19.34
CA ASP A 217 -17.90 24.90 20.47
C ASP A 217 -16.95 25.99 19.96
N GLU A 218 -17.44 27.23 19.89
CA GLU A 218 -16.64 28.40 19.50
C GLU A 218 -15.51 28.74 20.50
N ALA A 219 -15.56 28.22 21.74
CA ALA A 219 -14.52 28.45 22.74
C ALA A 219 -13.35 27.47 22.60
N ALA A 220 -13.56 26.32 21.93
CA ALA A 220 -12.53 25.32 21.73
C ALA A 220 -11.59 25.70 20.58
N PRO A 221 -10.28 25.43 20.70
CA PRO A 221 -9.32 25.70 19.63
C PRO A 221 -9.53 24.78 18.43
N VAL A 222 -9.14 25.24 17.25
CA VAL A 222 -9.06 24.42 16.04
C VAL A 222 -7.84 23.50 16.14
N TYR A 223 -8.08 22.20 16.02
CA TYR A 223 -7.02 21.20 15.98
C TYR A 223 -6.59 20.96 14.54
N THR A 224 -5.29 21.06 14.27
CA THR A 224 -4.71 20.74 12.97
C THR A 224 -4.00 19.40 13.06
N VAL A 225 -4.49 18.41 12.32
CA VAL A 225 -3.88 17.09 12.15
C VAL A 225 -2.98 17.13 10.92
N VAL A 226 -1.67 17.00 11.14
CA VAL A 226 -0.65 17.08 10.09
C VAL A 226 -0.18 15.68 9.76
N MET A 227 -0.23 15.34 8.47
CA MET A 227 0.14 14.03 7.96
C MET A 227 1.12 14.14 6.81
N VAL A 228 1.96 13.12 6.68
CA VAL A 228 2.90 12.94 5.58
C VAL A 228 2.41 11.79 4.71
N ARG A 229 2.52 11.93 3.39
CA ARG A 229 2.19 10.84 2.47
C ARG A 229 3.38 9.88 2.38
N ASP A 230 3.21 8.66 2.89
CA ASP A 230 4.03 7.55 2.44
C ASP A 230 3.64 7.20 1.00
N GLN A 231 4.60 7.24 0.08
CA GLN A 231 4.37 6.85 -1.32
C GLN A 231 4.34 5.32 -1.49
N GLY A 232 4.79 4.58 -0.47
CA GLY A 232 4.85 3.13 -0.46
C GLY A 232 5.81 2.54 -1.49
N ASN A 233 5.75 1.23 -1.65
CA ASN A 233 6.61 0.46 -2.55
C ASN A 233 5.85 -0.58 -3.36
N LEU A 234 4.57 -0.29 -3.66
CA LEU A 234 3.61 -1.19 -4.30
C LEU A 234 4.21 -2.06 -5.42
N ARG A 235 5.00 -1.46 -6.33
CA ARG A 235 5.57 -2.11 -7.52
C ARG A 235 7.01 -2.58 -7.38
N LEU A 236 7.70 -2.26 -6.29
CA LEU A 236 9.11 -2.60 -6.11
C LEU A 236 9.30 -4.12 -6.07
N ARG A 237 8.51 -4.82 -5.24
CA ARG A 237 8.62 -6.27 -5.07
C ARG A 237 8.33 -7.03 -6.38
N PRO A 238 7.23 -6.75 -7.11
CA PRO A 238 7.01 -7.35 -8.43
C PRO A 238 8.12 -7.06 -9.45
N ALA A 239 8.64 -5.83 -9.46
CA ALA A 239 9.74 -5.46 -10.36
C ALA A 239 11.01 -6.28 -10.09
N LEU A 240 11.35 -6.50 -8.81
CA LEU A 240 12.49 -7.34 -8.43
C LEU A 240 12.30 -8.80 -8.88
N VAL A 241 11.09 -9.35 -8.75
CA VAL A 241 10.76 -10.70 -9.24
C VAL A 241 10.90 -10.78 -10.76
N ALA A 242 10.43 -9.77 -11.49
CA ALA A 242 10.55 -9.72 -12.95
C ALA A 242 12.01 -9.64 -13.40
N ILE A 243 12.82 -8.78 -12.79
CA ILE A 243 14.24 -8.63 -13.10
C ILE A 243 14.99 -9.93 -12.81
N PHE A 244 14.77 -10.52 -11.62
CA PHE A 244 15.40 -11.77 -11.24
C PHE A 244 15.02 -12.93 -12.18
N SER A 245 13.74 -13.03 -12.52
CA SER A 245 13.25 -14.04 -13.47
C SER A 245 13.83 -13.83 -14.87
N GLY A 246 13.97 -12.57 -15.29
CA GLY A 246 14.59 -12.20 -16.56
C GLY A 246 16.07 -12.59 -16.63
N LEU A 247 16.82 -12.43 -15.55
CA LEU A 247 18.21 -12.87 -15.46
C LEU A 247 18.33 -14.39 -15.59
N LEU A 248 17.50 -15.15 -14.88
CA LEU A 248 17.53 -16.61 -14.94
C LEU A 248 17.03 -17.16 -16.28
N PHE A 249 16.01 -16.54 -16.86
CA PHE A 249 15.55 -16.85 -18.21
C PHE A 249 16.65 -16.56 -19.25
N GLY A 250 17.28 -15.38 -19.18
CA GLY A 250 18.38 -15.00 -20.07
C GLY A 250 19.57 -15.95 -19.96
N LEU A 251 19.94 -16.36 -18.74
CA LEU A 251 20.99 -17.35 -18.52
C LEU A 251 20.62 -18.72 -19.11
N GLY A 252 19.37 -19.16 -18.95
CA GLY A 252 18.85 -20.38 -19.56
C GLY A 252 18.92 -20.36 -21.08
N CYS A 253 18.43 -19.28 -21.70
CA CYS A 253 18.52 -19.04 -23.14
C CYS A 253 19.97 -19.02 -23.63
N TYR A 254 20.88 -18.38 -22.89
CA TYR A 254 22.31 -18.36 -23.21
C TYR A 254 22.92 -19.78 -23.22
N HIS A 255 22.61 -20.59 -22.21
CA HIS A 255 23.11 -21.97 -22.16
C HIS A 255 22.56 -22.85 -23.29
N LEU A 256 21.27 -22.70 -23.63
CA LEU A 256 20.67 -23.41 -24.76
C LEU A 256 21.32 -22.97 -26.07
N HIS A 257 21.49 -21.66 -26.28
CA HIS A 257 22.12 -21.13 -27.48
C HIS A 257 23.57 -21.62 -27.66
N ARG A 258 24.38 -21.59 -26.59
CA ARG A 258 25.76 -22.09 -26.62
C ARG A 258 25.83 -23.59 -26.94
N ARG A 259 24.84 -24.36 -26.48
CA ARG A 259 24.74 -25.78 -26.82
C ARG A 259 24.40 -25.98 -28.30
N ASP A 260 23.43 -25.23 -28.82
CA ASP A 260 23.04 -25.33 -30.23
C ASP A 260 24.21 -24.98 -31.15
N GLN A 261 24.98 -23.94 -30.81
CA GLN A 261 26.23 -23.60 -31.50
C GLN A 261 27.24 -24.77 -31.50
N ALA A 262 27.43 -25.44 -30.36
CA ALA A 262 28.35 -26.58 -30.28
C ALA A 262 27.88 -27.76 -31.13
N VAL A 263 26.56 -28.01 -31.19
CA VAL A 263 25.98 -29.05 -32.04
C VAL A 263 26.13 -28.72 -33.52
N TRP A 264 25.92 -27.46 -33.92
CA TRP A 264 26.15 -27.00 -35.28
C TRP A 264 27.61 -27.16 -35.70
N ALA A 265 28.57 -26.74 -34.86
CA ALA A 265 29.99 -26.90 -35.14
C ALA A 265 30.39 -28.38 -35.34
N VAL A 266 29.80 -29.30 -34.56
CA VAL A 266 30.03 -30.74 -34.74
C VAL A 266 29.43 -31.25 -36.05
N ARG A 267 28.25 -30.77 -36.45
CA ARG A 267 27.63 -31.16 -37.73
C ARG A 267 28.44 -30.66 -38.93
N GLU A 268 28.85 -29.40 -38.90
CA GLU A 268 29.73 -28.79 -39.91
C GLU A 268 31.05 -29.56 -40.02
N ALA A 269 31.69 -29.90 -38.89
CA ALA A 269 32.92 -30.70 -38.88
C ALA A 269 32.71 -32.14 -39.39
N ALA A 270 31.50 -32.69 -39.24
CA ALA A 270 31.15 -34.01 -39.75
C ALA A 270 30.80 -34.02 -41.26
N GLY A 271 30.79 -32.85 -41.91
CA GLY A 271 30.52 -32.73 -43.36
C GLY A 271 29.05 -32.96 -43.74
N ASN A 272 28.12 -32.85 -42.78
CA ASN A 272 26.67 -32.89 -43.00
C ASN A 272 26.03 -31.52 -42.78
#